data_AF-A0A088E8T8-F1
#
_entry.id   AF-A0A088E8T8-F1
#
_cell.length_a   1.000
_cell.length_b   1.000
_cell.length_c   1.000
_cell.angle_alpha   90.00
_cell.angle_beta   90.00
_cell.angle_gamma   90.00
#
_symmetry.space_group_name_H-M   'P 1'
#
loop_
_entity.id
_entity.type
_entity.pdbx_description
1 polymer ?
#
loop_
_entity_poly.entity_id
_entity_poly.type
_entity_poly.pdbx_seq_one_letter_code
_entity_poly.pdbx_strand_id
1 'polypeptide(L)'
;MNRPILNDTVKIISSSLVFKTVSVIVQILLLIGLGFTVISTAVQIVTAFQAGLIYVASVILENVLLIIVFLEVYLSALDFFRGKGRSVVYVIDAMISFVSREIIIEILAPPFNYTDLLTLGSLIVAGSLARYVISRKGKKRLGQRQLTRKKAR
;
A
#
# COMPACT_ATOMS: atom_id res chain seq x y z
N MET A 1 -13.11 32.30 -34.90
CA MET A 1 -13.79 31.10 -34.39
C MET A 1 -12.92 30.51 -33.28
N ASN A 2 -13.16 30.89 -32.02
CA ASN A 2 -12.24 30.63 -30.90
C ASN A 2 -13.05 30.14 -29.68
N ARG A 3 -13.17 28.81 -29.52
CA ARG A 3 -13.78 28.14 -28.34
C ARG A 3 -13.02 26.90 -27.80
N PRO A 4 -11.69 26.72 -27.92
CA PRO A 4 -11.02 25.58 -27.28
C PRO A 4 -10.76 25.78 -25.77
N ILE A 5 -10.56 27.02 -25.31
CA ILE A 5 -9.98 27.31 -23.98
C ILE A 5 -10.92 26.97 -22.81
N LEU A 6 -12.22 27.17 -22.98
CA LEU A 6 -13.25 26.89 -21.96
C LEU A 6 -13.44 25.39 -21.69
N ASN A 7 -13.28 24.55 -22.71
CA ASN A 7 -13.55 23.12 -22.57
C ASN A 7 -12.43 22.40 -21.77
N ASP A 8 -11.18 22.85 -21.95
CA ASP A 8 -10.03 22.28 -21.25
C ASP A 8 -9.98 22.71 -19.77
N THR A 9 -10.36 23.95 -19.44
CA THR A 9 -10.40 24.41 -18.05
C THR A 9 -11.49 23.70 -17.24
N VAL A 10 -12.69 23.54 -17.80
CA VAL A 10 -13.78 22.79 -17.13
C VAL A 10 -13.39 21.33 -16.92
N LYS A 11 -12.71 20.71 -17.89
CA LYS A 11 -12.22 19.32 -17.78
C LYS A 11 -11.12 19.16 -16.73
N ILE A 12 -10.20 20.13 -16.63
CA ILE A 12 -9.15 20.15 -15.59
C ILE A 12 -9.77 20.31 -14.20
N ILE A 13 -10.70 21.25 -14.03
CA ILE A 13 -11.39 21.48 -12.75
C ILE A 13 -12.16 20.23 -12.32
N SER A 14 -12.93 19.59 -13.23
CA SER A 14 -13.66 18.37 -12.89
C SER A 14 -12.73 17.21 -12.51
N SER A 15 -11.62 17.03 -13.23
CA SER A 15 -10.64 15.98 -12.91
C SER A 15 -9.98 16.18 -11.54
N SER A 16 -9.69 17.43 -11.16
CA SER A 16 -9.10 17.75 -9.86
C SER A 16 -10.08 17.51 -8.70
N LEU A 17 -11.36 17.82 -8.91
CA LEU A 17 -12.42 17.57 -7.93
C LEU A 17 -12.65 16.07 -7.74
N VAL A 18 -12.74 15.30 -8.82
CA VAL A 18 -12.88 13.83 -8.75
C VAL A 18 -11.71 13.22 -7.99
N PHE A 19 -10.49 13.61 -8.31
CA PHE A 19 -9.30 13.09 -7.62
C PHE A 19 -9.29 13.41 -6.12
N LYS A 20 -9.65 14.65 -5.75
CA LYS A 20 -9.74 15.07 -4.34
C LYS A 20 -10.84 14.31 -3.60
N THR A 21 -12.00 14.11 -4.22
CA THR A 21 -13.11 13.35 -3.64
C THR A 21 -12.72 11.89 -3.42
N VAL A 22 -12.14 11.23 -4.43
CA VAL A 22 -11.66 9.84 -4.32
C VAL A 22 -10.60 9.72 -3.22
N SER A 23 -9.66 10.67 -3.15
CA SER A 23 -8.63 10.71 -2.11
C SER A 23 -9.22 10.74 -0.70
N VAL A 24 -10.20 11.61 -0.46
CA VAL A 24 -10.87 11.73 0.84
C VAL A 24 -11.64 10.45 1.18
N ILE A 25 -12.40 9.91 0.22
CA ILE A 25 -13.16 8.67 0.41
C ILE A 25 -12.21 7.51 0.79
N VAL A 26 -11.13 7.31 0.04
CA VAL A 26 -10.15 6.24 0.32
C VAL A 26 -9.52 6.42 1.70
N GLN A 27 -9.13 7.65 2.07
CA GLN A 27 -8.57 7.92 3.40
C GLN A 27 -9.58 7.62 4.53
N ILE A 28 -10.84 8.03 4.37
CA ILE A 28 -11.89 7.77 5.36
C ILE A 28 -12.13 6.26 5.51
N LEU A 29 -12.24 5.52 4.39
CA LEU A 29 -12.44 4.07 4.42
C LEU A 29 -11.28 3.34 5.12
N LEU A 30 -10.03 3.75 4.85
CA LEU A 30 -8.87 3.18 5.50
C LEU A 30 -8.82 3.48 7.01
N LEU A 31 -9.20 4.70 7.43
CA LEU A 31 -9.28 5.06 8.85
C LEU A 31 -10.40 4.30 9.58
N ILE A 32 -11.57 4.14 8.94
CA ILE A 32 -12.67 3.32 9.49
C ILE A 32 -12.22 1.87 9.62
N GLY A 33 -11.59 1.31 8.58
CA GLY A 33 -11.05 -0.06 8.61
C GLY A 33 -10.03 -0.24 9.74
N LEU A 34 -9.05 0.66 9.85
CA LEU A 34 -8.06 0.64 10.93
C LEU A 34 -8.72 0.72 12.31
N GLY A 35 -9.68 1.63 12.51
CA GLY A 35 -10.41 1.76 13.76
C GLY A 35 -11.17 0.48 14.13
N PHE A 36 -11.87 -0.12 13.16
CA PHE A 36 -12.55 -1.40 13.36
C PHE A 36 -11.59 -2.52 13.70
N THR A 37 -10.45 -2.62 13.00
CA THR A 37 -9.41 -3.62 13.28
C THR A 37 -8.87 -3.46 14.70
N VAL A 38 -8.57 -2.24 15.15
CA VAL A 38 -8.08 -1.99 16.51
C VAL A 38 -9.11 -2.40 17.57
N ILE A 39 -10.38 -2.03 17.38
CA ILE A 39 -11.46 -2.40 18.31
C ILE A 39 -11.66 -3.92 18.32
N SER A 40 -11.73 -4.54 17.15
CA SER A 40 -11.87 -5.99 17.01
C SER A 40 -10.72 -6.73 17.67
N THR A 41 -9.49 -6.23 17.52
CA THR A 41 -8.30 -6.80 18.18
C THR A 41 -8.45 -6.79 19.69
N ALA A 42 -8.89 -5.68 20.28
CA ALA A 42 -9.10 -5.59 21.72
C ALA A 42 -10.14 -6.62 22.21
N VAL A 43 -11.25 -6.77 21.49
CA VAL A 43 -12.28 -7.77 21.81
C VAL A 43 -11.74 -9.19 21.68
N GLN A 44 -11.03 -9.50 20.60
CA GLN A 44 -10.44 -10.82 20.36
C GLN A 44 -9.41 -11.20 21.42
N ILE A 45 -8.60 -10.24 21.90
CA ILE A 45 -7.65 -10.49 22.98
C ILE A 45 -8.38 -10.89 24.26
N VAL A 46 -9.44 -10.17 24.63
CA VAL A 46 -10.24 -10.47 25.83
C VAL A 46 -10.87 -11.85 25.75
N THR A 47 -11.44 -12.22 24.61
CA THR A 47 -12.04 -13.55 24.44
C THR A 47 -10.99 -14.66 24.36
N ALA A 48 -9.82 -14.39 23.77
CA ALA A 48 -8.74 -15.36 23.65
C ALA A 48 -8.17 -15.81 24.99
N PHE A 49 -8.25 -14.99 26.05
CA PHE A 49 -7.83 -15.39 27.40
C PHE A 49 -8.58 -16.63 27.91
N GLN A 50 -9.80 -16.87 27.44
CA GLN A 50 -10.58 -18.04 27.81
C GLN A 50 -10.04 -19.34 27.17
N ALA A 51 -9.34 -19.24 26.04
CA ALA A 51 -8.79 -20.37 25.30
C ALA A 51 -7.32 -20.67 25.64
N GLY A 52 -6.63 -19.76 26.33
CA GLY A 52 -5.27 -19.96 26.85
C GLY A 52 -4.22 -19.02 26.24
N LEU A 53 -3.09 -18.91 26.93
CA LEU A 53 -2.05 -17.90 26.65
C LEU A 53 -1.38 -18.05 25.26
N ILE A 54 -1.25 -19.28 24.77
CA ILE A 54 -0.69 -19.54 23.43
C ILE A 54 -1.62 -18.99 22.34
N TYR A 55 -2.93 -19.18 22.52
CA TYR A 55 -3.92 -18.64 21.59
C TYR A 55 -3.94 -17.10 21.62
N VAL A 56 -3.86 -16.50 22.82
CA VAL A 56 -3.70 -15.04 22.98
C VAL A 56 -2.48 -14.53 22.21
N ALA A 57 -1.33 -15.21 22.31
CA ALA A 57 -0.13 -14.82 21.58
C ALA A 57 -0.31 -14.85 20.06
N SER A 58 -0.99 -15.88 19.53
CA SER A 58 -1.33 -15.93 18.10
C SER A 58 -2.23 -14.76 17.72
N VAL A 59 -3.35 -14.55 18.43
CA VAL A 59 -4.32 -13.47 18.16
C VAL A 59 -3.64 -12.10 18.18
N ILE A 60 -2.75 -11.84 19.15
CA ILE A 60 -2.00 -10.59 19.21
C ILE A 60 -1.11 -10.45 17.98
N LEU A 61 -0.34 -11.48 17.64
CA LEU A 61 0.59 -11.44 16.51
C LEU A 61 -0.15 -11.18 15.19
N GLU A 62 -1.22 -11.92 14.90
CA GLU A 62 -1.95 -11.80 13.65
C GLU A 62 -2.56 -10.39 13.49
N ASN A 63 -3.16 -9.88 14.56
CA ASN A 63 -3.82 -8.59 14.54
C ASN A 63 -2.82 -7.43 14.51
N VAL A 64 -1.70 -7.51 15.23
CA VAL A 64 -0.65 -6.47 15.18
C VAL A 64 -0.05 -6.38 13.78
N LEU A 65 0.24 -7.52 13.14
CA LEU A 65 0.72 -7.52 11.76
C LEU A 65 -0.31 -6.91 10.80
N LEU A 66 -1.61 -7.19 11.01
CA LEU A 66 -2.68 -6.60 10.20
C LEU A 66 -2.74 -5.08 10.36
N ILE A 67 -2.62 -4.58 11.59
CA ILE A 67 -2.59 -3.14 11.89
C ILE A 67 -1.39 -2.46 11.19
N ILE A 68 -0.21 -3.07 11.25
CA ILE A 68 0.99 -2.54 10.57
C ILE A 68 0.75 -2.44 9.05
N VAL A 69 0.20 -3.47 8.43
CA VAL A 69 -0.12 -3.45 7.00
C VAL A 69 -1.16 -2.36 6.67
N PHE A 70 -2.20 -2.21 7.48
CA PHE A 70 -3.18 -1.12 7.31
C PHE A 70 -2.53 0.26 7.35
N LEU A 71 -1.61 0.48 8.29
CA LEU A 71 -0.85 1.73 8.40
C LEU A 71 0.01 1.97 7.15
N GLU A 72 0.68 0.95 6.64
CA GLU A 72 1.49 1.07 5.42
C GLU A 72 0.63 1.40 4.20
N VAL A 73 -0.52 0.75 4.04
CA VAL A 73 -1.48 1.04 2.96
C VAL A 73 -2.00 2.47 3.09
N TYR A 74 -2.34 2.91 4.30
CA TYR A 74 -2.79 4.28 4.58
C TYR A 74 -1.74 5.33 4.20
N LEU A 75 -0.50 5.16 4.67
CA LEU A 75 0.59 6.07 4.34
C LEU A 75 0.88 6.09 2.84
N SER A 76 0.83 4.92 2.20
CA SER A 76 1.01 4.78 0.75
C SER A 76 -0.07 5.50 -0.05
N ALA A 77 -1.34 5.38 0.37
CA ALA A 77 -2.46 6.08 -0.25
C ALA A 77 -2.35 7.60 -0.06
N LEU A 78 -2.03 8.05 1.15
CA LEU A 78 -1.85 9.46 1.46
C LEU A 78 -0.71 10.08 0.63
N ASP A 79 0.41 9.38 0.49
CA ASP A 79 1.53 9.84 -0.34
C ASP A 79 1.22 9.77 -1.85
N PHE A 80 0.44 8.78 -2.30
CA PHE A 80 -0.08 8.68 -3.67
C PHE A 80 -0.93 9.90 -4.03
N PHE A 81 -1.90 10.25 -3.19
CA PHE A 81 -2.80 11.39 -3.45
C PHE A 81 -2.13 12.75 -3.27
N ARG A 82 -1.05 12.84 -2.49
CA ARG A 82 -0.22 14.07 -2.41
C ARG A 82 0.69 14.28 -3.62
N GLY A 83 0.69 13.37 -4.60
CA GLY A 83 1.46 13.52 -5.83
C GLY A 83 2.98 13.42 -5.63
N LYS A 84 3.44 12.84 -4.52
CA LYS A 84 4.86 12.54 -4.35
C LYS A 84 5.24 11.52 -5.42
N GLY A 85 6.12 11.87 -6.36
CA GLY A 85 6.43 11.14 -7.62
C GLY A 85 6.99 9.71 -7.50
N ARG A 86 6.76 9.01 -6.39
CA ARG A 86 7.05 7.60 -6.12
C ARG A 86 5.78 6.78 -5.88
N SER A 87 4.62 7.27 -6.32
CA SER A 87 3.30 6.75 -5.98
C SER A 87 3.13 5.23 -6.19
N VAL A 88 3.65 4.68 -7.29
CA VAL A 88 3.58 3.23 -7.59
C VAL A 88 4.52 2.40 -6.70
N VAL A 89 5.67 2.96 -6.29
CA VAL A 89 6.63 2.26 -5.43
C VAL A 89 6.03 2.01 -4.05
N TYR A 90 5.27 2.98 -3.51
CA TYR A 90 4.60 2.82 -2.22
C TYR A 90 3.50 1.75 -2.25
N VAL A 91 2.75 1.66 -3.35
CA VAL A 91 1.76 0.59 -3.53
C VAL A 91 2.44 -0.78 -3.58
N ILE A 92 3.59 -0.89 -4.26
CA ILE A 92 4.36 -2.14 -4.29
C ILE A 92 4.92 -2.48 -2.90
N ASP A 93 5.40 -1.49 -2.15
CA ASP A 93 5.91 -1.69 -0.80
C ASP A 93 4.81 -2.19 0.15
N ALA A 94 3.61 -1.58 0.10
CA ALA A 94 2.46 -2.03 0.87
C ALA A 94 1.99 -3.45 0.47
N MET A 95 2.06 -3.80 -0.82
CA MET A 95 1.77 -5.16 -1.29
C MET A 95 2.80 -6.16 -0.73
N ILE A 96 4.09 -5.84 -0.79
CA ILE A 96 5.15 -6.70 -0.25
C ILE A 96 4.95 -6.91 1.26
N SER A 97 4.57 -5.87 2.01
CA SER A 97 4.30 -6.00 3.45
C SER A 97 3.08 -6.88 3.74
N PHE A 98 1.99 -6.71 2.97
CA PHE A 98 0.82 -7.60 3.05
C PHE A 98 1.20 -9.07 2.79
N VAL A 99 1.92 -9.36 1.71
CA VAL A 99 2.34 -10.72 1.39
C VAL A 99 3.31 -11.27 2.44
N SER A 100 4.21 -10.43 2.97
CA SER A 100 5.14 -10.83 4.03
C SER A 100 4.40 -11.19 5.31
N ARG A 101 3.33 -10.46 5.65
CA ARG A 101 2.42 -10.84 6.75
C ARG A 101 1.84 -12.22 6.51
N GLU A 102 1.23 -12.48 5.35
CA GLU A 102 0.62 -13.79 5.08
C GLU A 102 1.63 -14.94 5.19
N ILE A 103 2.86 -14.74 4.73
CA ILE A 103 3.93 -15.75 4.89
C ILE A 103 4.24 -16.00 6.37
N ILE A 104 4.34 -14.95 7.19
CA ILE A 104 4.60 -15.11 8.63
C ILE A 104 3.46 -15.90 9.30
N ILE A 105 2.21 -15.61 8.96
CA ILE A 105 1.03 -16.30 9.50
C ILE A 105 1.06 -17.78 9.10
N GLU A 106 1.26 -18.06 7.80
CA GLU A 106 1.29 -19.42 7.26
C GLU A 106 2.41 -20.27 7.88
N ILE A 107 3.58 -19.69 8.14
CA ILE A 107 4.70 -20.37 8.83
C ILE A 107 4.40 -20.65 10.30
N LEU A 108 3.51 -19.88 10.93
CA LEU A 108 3.18 -20.02 12.34
C LEU A 108 1.90 -20.82 12.61
N ALA A 109 1.17 -21.22 11.56
CA ALA A 109 -0.06 -22.00 11.63
C ALA A 109 0.08 -23.38 10.96
N PRO A 110 0.71 -24.37 11.63
CA PRO A 110 0.74 -25.74 11.12
C PRO A 110 -0.67 -26.36 11.01
N PRO A 111 -0.92 -27.26 10.04
CA PRO A 111 0.04 -27.78 9.06
C PRO A 111 0.27 -26.82 7.89
N PHE A 112 1.51 -26.75 7.40
CA PHE A 112 1.89 -25.84 6.31
C PHE A 112 1.26 -26.21 4.97
N ASN A 113 0.66 -25.24 4.29
CA ASN A 113 0.34 -25.38 2.89
C ASN A 113 1.50 -24.90 2.01
N TYR A 114 2.32 -25.83 1.55
CA TYR A 114 3.46 -25.52 0.68
C TYR A 114 3.05 -24.82 -0.63
N THR A 115 1.83 -25.03 -1.11
CA THR A 115 1.31 -24.36 -2.31
C THR A 115 1.05 -22.88 -2.04
N ASP A 116 0.50 -22.55 -0.88
CA ASP A 116 0.24 -21.17 -0.48
C ASP A 116 1.56 -20.44 -0.23
N LEU A 117 2.51 -21.07 0.47
CA LEU A 117 3.86 -20.52 0.67
C LEU A 117 4.59 -20.25 -0.65
N LEU A 118 4.53 -21.17 -1.63
CA LEU A 118 5.11 -20.94 -2.96
C LEU A 118 4.41 -19.80 -3.70
N THR A 119 3.08 -19.72 -3.61
CA THR A 119 2.29 -18.67 -4.24
C THR A 119 2.64 -17.30 -3.66
N LEU A 120 2.64 -17.17 -2.33
CA LEU A 120 3.03 -15.95 -1.62
C LEU A 120 4.49 -15.57 -1.91
N GLY A 121 5.41 -16.54 -1.89
CA GLY A 121 6.81 -16.33 -2.26
C GLY A 121 6.97 -15.78 -3.68
N SER A 122 6.19 -16.30 -4.64
CA SER A 122 6.20 -15.84 -6.02
C SER A 122 5.73 -14.38 -6.16
N LEU A 123 4.75 -13.96 -5.34
CA LEU A 123 4.27 -12.58 -5.29
C LEU A 123 5.34 -11.61 -4.76
N ILE A 124 6.12 -12.01 -3.75
CA ILE A 124 7.26 -11.20 -3.27
C ILE A 124 8.29 -11.02 -4.38
N VAL A 125 8.64 -12.10 -5.09
CA VAL A 125 9.61 -12.03 -6.19
C VAL A 125 9.09 -11.11 -7.31
N ALA A 126 7.85 -11.28 -7.74
CA ALA A 126 7.22 -10.45 -8.76
C ALA A 126 7.16 -8.97 -8.35
N GLY A 127 6.73 -8.68 -7.12
CA GLY A 127 6.69 -7.33 -6.56
C GLY A 127 8.07 -6.68 -6.49
N SER A 128 9.06 -7.42 -6.01
CA SER A 128 10.45 -6.96 -5.91
C SER A 128 11.05 -6.63 -7.29
N LEU A 129 10.78 -7.47 -8.29
CA LEU A 129 11.18 -7.21 -9.68
C LEU A 129 10.49 -5.98 -10.27
N ALA A 130 9.17 -5.85 -10.05
CA ALA A 130 8.43 -4.67 -10.49
C ALA A 130 9.01 -3.38 -9.87
N ARG A 131 9.29 -3.41 -8.56
CA ARG A 131 9.92 -2.31 -7.82
C ARG A 131 11.29 -1.94 -8.42
N TYR A 132 12.12 -2.95 -8.69
CA TYR A 132 13.44 -2.77 -9.26
C TYR A 132 13.38 -2.08 -10.64
N VAL A 133 12.50 -2.57 -11.53
CA VAL A 133 12.34 -2.01 -12.89
C VAL A 133 11.87 -0.55 -12.85
N ILE A 134 10.88 -0.25 -12.00
CA ILE A 134 10.31 1.11 -11.88
C ILE A 134 11.37 2.08 -11.31
N SER A 135 12.07 1.68 -10.26
CA SER A 135 13.12 2.49 -9.64
C SER A 135 14.25 2.83 -10.62
N ARG A 136 14.66 1.87 -11.47
CA ARG A 136 15.72 2.07 -12.47
C ARG A 136 15.30 3.00 -13.60
N LYS A 137 14.03 2.97 -14.05
CA LYS A 137 13.48 3.91 -15.04
C LYS A 137 13.47 5.37 -14.51
N GLY A 138 13.19 5.56 -13.23
CA GLY A 138 13.22 6.88 -12.58
C GLY A 138 14.61 7.53 -12.60
N LYS A 139 15.67 6.76 -12.30
CA LYS A 139 17.06 7.27 -12.32
C LYS A 139 17.54 7.68 -13.72
N LYS A 140 17.21 6.90 -14.76
CA LYS A 140 17.59 7.23 -16.16
C LYS A 140 16.97 8.55 -16.65
N ARG A 141 15.70 8.81 -16.31
CA ARG A 141 15.01 10.06 -16.67
C ARG A 141 15.63 11.31 -16.01
N LEU A 142 16.08 11.19 -14.77
CA LEU A 142 16.74 12.28 -14.05
C LEU A 142 18.13 12.60 -14.63
N GLY A 143 18.92 11.57 -14.98
CA GLY A 143 20.21 11.75 -15.64
C GLY A 143 20.11 12.44 -17.00
N GLN A 144 19.12 12.07 -17.82
CA GLN A 144 18.91 12.70 -19.14
C GLN A 144 18.49 14.18 -19.04
N ARG A 145 17.68 14.56 -18.03
CA ARG A 145 17.29 15.95 -17.78
C ARG A 145 18.45 16.83 -17.32
N GLN A 146 19.39 16.27 -16.56
CA GLN A 146 20.60 17.00 -16.15
C GLN A 146 21.56 17.22 -17.33
N LEU A 147 21.71 16.22 -18.22
CA LEU A 147 22.55 16.33 -19.43
C LEU A 147 22.01 17.36 -20.43
N THR A 148 20.70 17.44 -20.61
CA THR A 148 20.06 18.45 -21.49
C THR A 148 20.18 19.87 -20.93
N ARG A 149 20.06 20.06 -19.61
CA ARG A 149 20.31 21.38 -18.98
C ARG A 149 21.77 21.82 -19.05
N LYS A 150 22.72 20.88 -19.01
CA LYS A 150 24.15 21.20 -19.13
C LYS A 150 24.58 21.57 -20.56
N LYS A 151 23.87 21.09 -21.58
CA LYS A 151 24.11 21.41 -23.00
C LYS A 151 23.50 22.73 -23.47
N ALA A 152 22.56 23.28 -22.68
CA ALA A 152 21.86 24.53 -22.99
C ALA A 152 22.46 25.76 -22.28
N ARG A 153 23.57 25.58 -21.55
CA ARG A 153 24.46 26.62 -21.03
C ARG A 153 25.77 26.54 -21.79
#